data_AF-A0A9C7S9Y8-F1
#
_entry.id   AF-A0A9C7S9Y8-F1
#
_cell.length_a   1.000
_cell.length_b   1.000
_cell.length_c   1.000
_cell.angle_alpha   90.00
_cell.angle_beta   90.00
_cell.angle_gamma   90.00
#
_symmetry.space_group_name_H-M   'P 1'
#
loop_
_entity.id
_entity.type
_entity.pdbx_description
1 polymer ?
#
loop_
_entity_poly.entity_id
_entity_poly.type
_entity_poly.pdbx_seq_one_letter_code
_entity_poly.pdbx_strand_id
1 'polypeptide(L)' 'MSILIDKNTRVLTQGITGKTGQFHTHHSAAYANGKQAYVAGVTPGKGGQEFEGIPVFNTV' A
#
# COMPACT_ATOMS: atom_id res chain seq x y z
N MET A 1 19.68 -1.13 12.41
CA MET A 1 20.33 -0.89 11.10
C MET A 1 19.66 -1.81 10.10
N SER A 2 19.14 -1.26 9.01
CA SER A 2 18.45 -2.03 7.98
C SER A 2 19.26 -2.03 6.69
N ILE A 3 19.06 -3.05 5.84
CA ILE A 3 19.84 -3.23 4.60
C ILE A 3 19.10 -2.66 3.39
N LEU A 4 17.81 -2.95 3.25
CA LEU A 4 17.02 -2.61 2.05
C LEU A 4 15.96 -1.54 2.29
N ILE A 5 15.31 -1.54 3.45
CA ILE A 5 14.20 -0.65 3.77
C ILE A 5 14.34 -0.10 5.18
N ASP A 6 13.83 1.10 5.43
CA ASP A 6 13.86 1.76 6.72
C ASP A 6 12.50 2.40 7.06
N LYS A 7 12.46 3.15 8.17
CA LYS A 7 11.24 3.85 8.62
C LYS A 7 10.73 4.93 7.67
N ASN A 8 11.55 5.39 6.73
CA ASN A 8 11.21 6.41 5.74
C ASN A 8 10.82 5.80 4.39
N THR A 9 10.92 4.48 4.25
CA THR A 9 10.60 3.79 3.00
C THR A 9 9.11 3.91 2.70
N ARG A 10 8.83 4.37 1.48
CA ARG A 10 7.47 4.46 0.95
C ARG A 10 7.18 3.22 0.11
N VAL A 11 6.08 2.55 0.44
CA VAL A 11 5.63 1.28 -0.11
C VAL A 11 4.33 1.51 -0.87
N LEU A 12 4.23 0.87 -2.03
CA LEU A 12 2.99 0.76 -2.77
C LEU A 12 2.61 -0.72 -2.94
N THR A 13 1.31 -1.01 -2.97
CA THR A 13 0.82 -2.39 -3.18
C THR A 13 0.15 -2.55 -4.53
N GLN A 14 0.77 -3.31 -5.43
CA GLN A 14 0.12 -3.74 -6.67
C GLN A 14 -0.88 -4.87 -6.36
N GLY A 15 -2.11 -4.76 -6.88
CA GLY A 15 -3.19 -5.68 -6.55
C GLY A 15 -3.84 -5.43 -5.18
N ILE A 16 -3.76 -4.19 -4.66
CA ILE A 16 -4.28 -3.81 -3.33
C ILE A 16 -5.77 -4.16 -3.14
N THR A 17 -6.57 -4.15 -4.22
CA THR A 17 -8.01 -4.43 -4.12
C THR A 17 -8.35 -5.93 -4.15
N GLY A 18 -7.35 -6.81 -4.29
CA GLY A 18 -7.53 -8.26 -4.18
C GLY A 18 -7.50 -8.73 -2.72
N LYS A 19 -8.13 -9.87 -2.42
CA LYS A 19 -8.22 -10.41 -1.04
C LYS A 19 -6.87 -10.46 -0.31
N THR A 20 -5.84 -10.98 -0.96
CA THR A 20 -4.49 -11.09 -0.41
C THR A 20 -3.81 -9.73 -0.27
N GLY A 21 -3.99 -8.84 -1.26
CA GLY A 21 -3.47 -7.47 -1.21
C GLY A 21 -4.02 -6.70 -0.02
N GLN A 22 -5.35 -6.71 0.14
CA GLN A 22 -6.02 -6.07 1.28
C GLN A 22 -5.53 -6.62 2.62
N PHE A 23 -5.47 -7.95 2.77
CA PHE A 23 -5.04 -8.59 4.01
C PHE A 23 -3.62 -8.19 4.42
N HIS A 24 -2.65 -8.30 3.50
CA HIS A 24 -1.26 -7.96 3.82
C HIS A 24 -1.07 -6.45 3.97
N THR A 25 -1.69 -5.62 3.12
CA THR A 25 -1.58 -4.16 3.25
C THR A 25 -2.13 -3.68 4.59
N HIS A 26 -3.28 -4.19 5.05
CA HIS A 26 -3.85 -3.82 6.34
C HIS A 26 -2.89 -4.12 7.50
N HIS A 27 -2.44 -5.36 7.62
CA HIS A 27 -1.56 -5.77 8.72
C HIS A 27 -0.17 -5.13 8.63
N SER A 28 0.40 -5.01 7.43
CA SER A 28 1.70 -4.39 7.27
C SER A 28 1.67 -2.87 7.47
N ALA A 29 0.59 -2.18 7.09
CA ALA A 29 0.41 -0.77 7.42
C ALA A 29 0.25 -0.55 8.92
N ALA A 30 -0.50 -1.42 9.61
CA ALA A 30 -0.65 -1.38 11.07
C ALA A 30 0.67 -1.60 11.81
N TYR A 31 1.57 -2.44 11.27
CA TYR A 31 2.89 -2.69 11.83
C TYR A 31 3.92 -1.59 11.49
N ALA A 32 3.87 -1.07 10.27
CA ALA A 32 4.78 -0.02 9.80
C ALA A 32 4.34 1.37 10.31
N ASN A 33 4.90 2.43 9.72
CA ASN A 33 4.48 3.82 10.00
C ASN A 33 3.13 4.19 9.36
N GLY A 34 2.20 3.23 9.24
CA GLY A 34 0.87 3.44 8.68
C GLY A 34 0.89 4.05 7.28
N LYS A 35 0.03 5.04 7.09
CA LYS A 35 -0.13 5.80 5.83
C LYS A 35 1.12 6.58 5.42
N GLN A 36 2.08 6.80 6.33
CA GLN A 36 3.35 7.45 5.97
C GLN A 36 4.25 6.49 5.18
N ALA A 37 4.15 5.18 5.47
CA ALA A 37 4.87 4.14 4.75
C ALA A 37 4.04 3.62 3.55
N TYR A 38 2.76 3.28 3.73
CA TYR A 38 1.91 2.78 2.65
C TYR A 38 1.20 3.93 1.94
N VAL A 39 1.75 4.36 0.81
CA VAL A 39 1.36 5.63 0.15
C VAL A 39 0.44 5.47 -1.04
N ALA A 40 0.40 4.28 -1.65
CA ALA A 40 -0.40 4.04 -2.85
C ALA A 40 -0.74 2.56 -3.02
N GLY A 41 -1.84 2.30 -3.71
CA GLY A 41 -2.14 0.98 -4.26
C GLY A 41 -2.41 1.06 -5.76
N VAL A 42 -2.24 -0.05 -6.47
CA VAL A 42 -2.50 -0.10 -7.91
C VAL A 42 -3.46 -1.23 -8.23
N THR A 43 -4.53 -0.95 -8.96
CA THR A 43 -5.37 -1.96 -9.61
C THR A 43 -5.92 -1.37 -10.91
N PRO A 44 -5.55 -1.92 -12.08
CA PRO A 44 -6.08 -1.47 -13.37
C PRO A 44 -7.62 -1.51 -13.40
N GLY A 45 -8.23 -0.42 -13.84
CA GLY A 45 -9.69 -0.26 -13.91
C GLY A 45 -10.35 0.17 -12.59
N LYS A 46 -9.59 0.32 -11.50
CA LYS A 46 -10.09 0.78 -10.19
C LYS A 46 -9.38 2.03 -9.65
N GLY A 47 -8.66 2.76 -10.51
CA GLY A 47 -8.05 4.02 -10.15
C GLY A 47 -9.10 5.05 -9.68
N GLY A 48 -8.75 5.85 -8.67
CA GLY A 48 -9.63 6.83 -8.04
C GLY A 48 -10.41 6.29 -6.84
N GLN A 49 -10.31 5.00 -6.53
CA GLN A 49 -10.79 4.41 -5.28
C GLN A 49 -9.77 4.59 -4.16
N GLU A 50 -10.18 4.27 -2.93
CA GLU A 50 -9.28 4.23 -1.79
C GLU A 50 -9.46 2.92 -1.01
N PHE A 51 -8.37 2.41 -0.45
CA PHE A 51 -8.37 1.31 0.50
C PHE A 51 -7.85 1.82 1.86
N GLU A 52 -8.73 1.91 2.86
CA GLU A 52 -8.40 2.43 4.20
C GLU A 52 -7.76 3.84 4.18
N GLY A 53 -8.11 4.63 3.16
CA GLY A 53 -7.56 5.96 2.88
C GLY A 53 -6.15 5.94 2.29
N ILE A 54 -5.73 4.82 1.69
CA ILE A 54 -4.61 4.72 0.74
C ILE A 54 -5.19 4.86 -0.67
N PRO A 55 -4.74 5.83 -1.48
CA PRO A 55 -5.26 6.06 -2.82
C PRO A 55 -4.89 4.91 -3.78
N VAL A 56 -5.83 4.53 -4.64
CA VAL A 56 -5.65 3.50 -5.66
C VAL A 56 -5.53 4.13 -7.05
N PHE A 57 -4.53 3.69 -7.82
CA PHE A 57 -4.23 4.14 -9.17
C PHE A 57 -4.41 3.02 -10.20
N ASN A 58 -4.56 3.40 -11.47
CA ASN A 58 -4.64 2.45 -12.58
C ASN A 58 -3.27 1.90 -13.00
N THR A 59 -2.22 2.70 -12.82
CA THR A 59 -0.84 2.40 -13.24
C THR A 59 0.13 2.69 -12.10
N VAL A 60 1.35 2.14 -12.20
CA VAL A 60 2.47 2.46 -11.31
C VAL A 60 3.17 3.73 -11.79
#